data_AF-A0A1F0UTN6-F1
#
_entry.id   AF-A0A1F0UTN6-F1
#
_cell.length_a   1.000
_cell.length_b   1.000
_cell.length_c   1.000
_cell.angle_alpha   90.00
_cell.angle_beta   90.00
_cell.angle_gamma   90.00
#
_symmetry.space_group_name_H-M   'P 1'
#
loop_
_entity.id
_entity.type
_entity.pdbx_description
1 polymer ?
#
loop_
_entity_poly.entity_id
_entity_poly.type
_entity_poly.pdbx_seq_one_letter_code
_entity_poly.pdbx_strand_id
1 'polypeptide(L)'
;MAKQSISRKETQVSTGDSVGKQLEQTVSVDDNSLPSPQELSQYQKISPNIVEFLIETARKEQEHRHYMEKEKLELIKESEQKDAKMNIRGMRFAFLSLVIFMGITAFALYLDKPWFSGIFGGITILSIMSIFVEVGKKPKKEK
;
A
#
# COMPACT_ATOMS: atom_id res chain seq x y z
N MET A 1 -8.93 10.42 -24.75
CA MET A 1 -8.55 11.73 -24.19
C MET A 1 -9.40 11.93 -22.95
N ALA A 2 -8.82 11.84 -21.76
CA ALA A 2 -9.56 12.05 -20.52
C ALA A 2 -10.03 13.50 -20.45
N LYS A 3 -11.33 13.75 -20.25
CA LYS A 3 -11.84 15.11 -20.09
C LYS A 3 -11.52 15.55 -18.67
N GLN A 4 -10.66 16.56 -18.55
CA GLN A 4 -10.33 17.17 -17.26
C GLN A 4 -11.18 18.42 -17.08
N SER A 5 -11.99 18.46 -16.03
CA SER A 5 -12.72 19.67 -15.63
C SER A 5 -12.22 20.12 -14.26
N ILE A 6 -11.70 21.35 -14.20
CA ILE A 6 -11.13 21.95 -12.99
C ILE A 6 -12.14 22.97 -12.47
N SER A 7 -12.72 22.73 -11.30
CA SER A 7 -13.57 23.67 -10.58
C SER A 7 -12.81 24.23 -9.38
N ARG A 8 -12.61 25.55 -9.32
CA ARG A 8 -11.96 26.24 -8.20
C ARG A 8 -13.00 27.09 -7.47
N LYS A 9 -13.18 26.84 -6.18
CA LYS A 9 -14.04 27.63 -5.29
C LYS A 9 -13.19 28.24 -4.19
N GLU A 10 -13.18 29.56 -4.12
CA GLU A 10 -12.52 30.30 -3.03
C GLU A 10 -13.59 30.70 -2.01
N THR A 11 -13.48 30.20 -0.78
CA THR A 11 -14.36 30.58 0.33
C THR A 11 -13.53 31.35 1.35
N GLN A 12 -13.90 32.60 1.64
CA GLN A 12 -13.28 33.35 2.73
C GLN A 12 -13.91 32.89 4.04
N VAL A 13 -13.10 32.37 4.95
CA VAL A 13 -13.55 31.92 6.27
C VAL A 13 -12.91 32.84 7.30
N SER A 14 -13.73 33.66 7.96
CA SER A 14 -13.30 34.50 9.07
C SER A 14 -13.46 33.72 10.37
N THR A 15 -12.35 33.45 11.07
CA THR A 15 -12.36 32.89 12.42
C THR A 15 -11.73 33.92 13.35
N GLY A 16 -12.56 34.60 14.15
CA GLY A 16 -12.12 35.72 15.00
C GLY A 16 -11.51 36.88 14.19
N ASP A 17 -10.42 37.48 14.68
CA ASP A 17 -9.69 38.59 14.06
C ASP A 17 -8.81 38.19 12.85
N SER A 18 -8.93 36.94 12.37
CA SER A 18 -8.14 36.42 11.24
C SER A 18 -9.02 36.02 10.06
N VAL A 19 -8.72 36.59 8.88
CA VAL A 19 -9.36 36.23 7.60
C VAL A 19 -8.48 35.19 6.91
N GLY A 20 -8.96 33.94 6.85
CA GLY A 20 -8.35 32.87 6.07
C GLY A 20 -9.03 32.72 4.71
N LYS A 21 -8.25 32.49 3.65
CA LYS A 21 -8.78 32.07 2.35
C LYS A 21 -8.71 30.55 2.26
N GLN A 22 -9.86 29.89 2.18
CA GLN A 22 -9.95 28.46 1.89
C GLN A 22 -10.11 28.29 0.38
N LEU A 23 -9.10 27.70 -0.27
CA LEU A 23 -9.10 27.41 -1.70
C LEU A 23 -9.42 25.93 -1.91
N GLU A 24 -10.59 25.65 -2.48
CA GLU A 24 -11.03 24.30 -2.82
C GLU A 24 -10.87 24.11 -4.33
N GLN A 25 -9.98 23.21 -4.74
CA GLN A 25 -9.76 22.86 -6.14
C GLN A 25 -10.23 21.42 -6.37
N THR A 26 -11.37 21.28 -7.05
CA THR A 26 -11.90 19.98 -7.48
C THR A 26 -11.45 19.73 -8.92
N VAL A 27 -10.57 18.76 -9.10
CA VAL A 27 -10.18 18.26 -10.43
C VAL A 27 -10.99 17.00 -10.69
N SER A 28 -11.89 17.06 -11.65
CA SER A 28 -12.64 15.89 -12.13
C SER A 28 -12.00 15.41 -13.44
N VAL A 29 -11.60 14.14 -13.46
CA VAL A 29 -11.04 13.48 -14.64
C VAL A 29 -12.05 12.42 -15.06
N ASP A 30 -12.63 12.58 -16.24
CA ASP A 30 -13.55 11.59 -16.81
C ASP A 30 -12.73 10.55 -17.59
N ASP A 31 -12.69 9.33 -17.04
CA ASP A 31 -11.99 8.17 -17.58
C ASP A 31 -12.91 7.26 -18.42
N ASN A 32 -14.08 7.74 -18.83
CA ASN A 32 -14.96 6.97 -19.70
C ASN A 32 -14.28 6.62 -21.03
N SER A 33 -14.33 5.33 -21.36
CA SER A 33 -13.80 4.80 -22.63
C SER A 33 -14.72 5.09 -23.82
N LEU A 34 -15.97 5.50 -23.56
CA LEU A 34 -16.95 5.86 -24.57
C LEU A 34 -17.35 7.34 -24.46
N PRO A 35 -17.55 8.03 -25.61
CA PRO A 35 -18.10 9.39 -25.63
C PRO A 35 -19.52 9.42 -25.06
N SER A 36 -20.00 10.62 -24.70
CA SER A 36 -21.38 10.79 -24.28
C SER A 36 -22.37 10.39 -25.41
N PRO A 37 -23.60 9.95 -25.09
CA PRO A 37 -24.60 9.59 -26.10
C PRO A 37 -24.89 10.70 -27.12
N GLN A 38 -24.81 11.96 -26.68
CA GLN A 38 -24.97 13.14 -27.52
C GLN A 38 -23.83 13.26 -28.53
N GLU A 39 -22.59 13.03 -28.11
CA GLU A 39 -21.41 13.03 -28.98
C GLU A 39 -21.43 11.85 -29.95
N LEU A 40 -21.84 10.65 -29.50
CA LEU A 40 -22.03 9.48 -30.37
C LEU A 40 -23.02 9.76 -31.50
N SER A 41 -24.12 10.45 -31.19
CA SER A 41 -25.11 10.89 -32.19
C SER A 41 -24.54 11.88 -33.19
N GLN A 42 -23.58 12.72 -32.78
CA GLN A 42 -22.87 13.65 -33.69
C GLN A 42 -21.88 12.90 -34.57
N TYR A 43 -21.12 11.96 -34.03
CA TYR A 43 -20.21 11.13 -34.80
C TYR A 43 -20.95 10.30 -35.86
N GLN A 44 -22.12 9.75 -35.53
CA GLN A 44 -22.89 8.94 -36.47
C GLN A 44 -23.40 9.74 -37.68
N LYS A 45 -23.57 11.05 -37.56
CA LYS A 45 -23.88 11.94 -38.70
C LYS A 45 -22.72 12.09 -39.67
N ILE A 46 -21.48 11.87 -39.22
CA ILE A 46 -20.26 11.97 -40.03
C ILE A 46 -20.02 10.65 -40.76
N SER A 47 -20.20 9.51 -40.07
CA SER A 47 -20.09 8.18 -40.67
C SER A 47 -21.02 7.20 -39.95
N PRO A 48 -21.83 6.40 -40.67
CA PRO A 48 -22.78 5.49 -40.06
C PRO A 48 -22.10 4.38 -39.23
N ASN A 49 -20.86 3.99 -39.57
CA ASN A 49 -20.15 2.86 -38.94
C ASN A 49 -19.20 3.27 -37.81
N ILE A 50 -19.06 4.57 -37.53
CA ILE A 50 -18.09 5.05 -36.52
C ILE A 50 -18.42 4.58 -35.11
N VAL A 51 -19.71 4.45 -34.78
CA VAL A 51 -20.17 4.02 -33.46
C VAL A 51 -19.76 2.58 -33.19
N GLU A 52 -19.91 1.70 -34.19
CA GLU A 52 -19.49 0.30 -34.10
C GLU A 52 -17.97 0.18 -33.92
N PHE A 53 -17.21 0.95 -34.69
CA PHE A 53 -15.75 1.05 -34.53
C PHE A 53 -15.34 1.54 -33.13
N LEU A 54 -16.01 2.56 -32.59
CA LEU A 54 -15.74 3.09 -31.25
C LEU A 54 -16.06 2.07 -30.16
N ILE A 55 -17.17 1.32 -30.29
CA ILE A 55 -17.52 0.24 -29.35
C ILE A 55 -16.50 -0.88 -29.40
N GLU A 56 -16.07 -1.30 -30.59
CA GLU A 56 -15.04 -2.33 -30.74
C GLU A 56 -13.71 -1.89 -30.14
N THR A 57 -13.30 -0.65 -30.40
CA THR A 57 -12.07 -0.07 -29.86
C THR A 57 -12.14 0.05 -28.34
N ALA A 58 -13.27 0.51 -27.79
CA ALA A 58 -13.49 0.59 -26.35
C ALA A 58 -13.45 -0.80 -25.68
N ARG A 59 -14.00 -1.84 -26.33
CA ARG A 59 -13.94 -3.21 -25.84
C ARG A 59 -12.51 -3.74 -25.80
N LYS A 60 -11.74 -3.56 -26.87
CA LYS A 60 -10.32 -3.95 -26.92
C LYS A 60 -9.50 -3.25 -25.84
N GLU A 61 -9.73 -1.95 -25.66
CA GLU A 61 -9.08 -1.16 -24.60
C GLU A 61 -9.47 -1.67 -23.20
N GLN A 62 -10.75 -2.00 -22.98
CA GLN A 62 -11.22 -2.55 -21.71
C GLN A 62 -10.64 -3.94 -21.43
N GLU A 63 -10.57 -4.82 -22.42
CA GLU A 63 -9.91 -6.12 -22.32
C GLU A 63 -8.43 -5.98 -21.99
N HIS A 64 -7.73 -5.04 -22.65
CA HIS A 64 -6.34 -4.74 -22.35
C HIS A 64 -6.15 -4.23 -20.90
N ARG A 65 -7.00 -3.32 -20.42
CA ARG A 65 -6.96 -2.85 -19.03
C ARG A 65 -7.19 -4.00 -18.04
N HIS A 66 -8.18 -4.86 -18.29
CA HIS A 66 -8.46 -6.02 -17.44
C HIS A 66 -7.29 -7.01 -17.42
N TYR A 67 -6.64 -7.23 -18.56
CA TYR A 67 -5.44 -8.06 -18.65
C TYR A 67 -4.30 -7.47 -17.81
N MET A 68 -4.00 -6.18 -18.00
CA MET A 68 -2.96 -5.48 -17.25
C MET A 68 -3.24 -5.44 -15.74
N GLU A 69 -4.50 -5.28 -15.35
CA GLU A 69 -4.91 -5.30 -13.94
C GLU A 69 -4.70 -6.69 -13.32
N LYS A 70 -5.09 -7.77 -14.03
CA LYS A 70 -4.83 -9.14 -13.60
C LYS A 70 -3.33 -9.43 -13.45
N GLU A 71 -2.53 -9.04 -14.42
CA GLU A 71 -1.07 -9.24 -14.38
C GLU A 71 -0.44 -8.50 -13.19
N LYS A 72 -0.86 -7.24 -12.94
CA LYS A 72 -0.41 -6.49 -11.76
C LYS A 72 -0.81 -7.19 -10.45
N LEU A 73 -2.04 -7.68 -10.35
CA LEU A 73 -2.52 -8.40 -9.17
C LEU A 73 -1.75 -9.70 -8.94
N GLU A 74 -1.42 -10.44 -10.01
CA GLU A 74 -0.61 -11.65 -9.94
C GLU A 74 0.80 -11.36 -9.44
N LEU A 75 1.47 -10.32 -9.97
CA LEU A 75 2.78 -9.90 -9.52
C LEU A 75 2.80 -9.52 -8.03
N ILE A 76 1.81 -8.75 -7.57
CA ILE A 76 1.66 -8.39 -6.15
C ILE A 76 1.43 -9.64 -5.29
N LYS A 77 0.58 -10.56 -5.76
CA LYS A 77 0.30 -11.81 -5.04
C LYS A 77 1.56 -12.66 -4.91
N GLU A 78 2.40 -12.74 -5.95
CA GLU A 78 3.66 -13.45 -5.90
C GLU A 78 4.67 -12.81 -4.94
N SER A 79 4.79 -11.48 -4.95
CA SER A 79 5.71 -10.78 -4.03
C SER A 79 5.29 -10.98 -2.58
N GLU A 80 4.01 -10.77 -2.27
CA GLU A 80 3.44 -10.97 -0.93
C GLU A 80 3.64 -12.41 -0.45
N GLN A 81 3.46 -13.41 -1.32
CA GLN A 81 3.70 -14.81 -0.96
C GLN A 81 5.17 -15.12 -0.68
N LYS A 82 6.11 -14.52 -1.43
CA LYS A 82 7.55 -14.69 -1.21
C LYS A 82 7.95 -14.05 0.13
N ASP A 83 7.45 -12.86 0.42
CA ASP A 83 7.71 -12.14 1.67
C ASP A 83 7.12 -12.88 2.87
N ALA A 84 5.89 -13.39 2.77
CA ALA A 84 5.26 -14.20 3.80
C ALA A 84 6.05 -15.48 4.10
N LYS A 85 6.51 -16.20 3.07
CA LYS A 85 7.34 -17.42 3.23
C LYS A 85 8.69 -17.09 3.86
N MET A 86 9.33 -15.99 3.46
CA MET A 86 10.60 -15.53 4.02
C MET A 86 10.44 -15.17 5.50
N ASN A 87 9.39 -14.43 5.85
CA ASN A 87 9.09 -14.04 7.22
C ASN A 87 8.83 -15.27 8.12
N ILE A 88 8.04 -16.25 7.65
CA ILE A 88 7.78 -17.48 8.39
C ILE A 88 9.08 -18.26 8.64
N ARG A 89 9.97 -18.35 7.64
CA ARG A 89 11.28 -19.01 7.81
C ARG A 89 12.14 -18.25 8.82
N GLY A 90 12.23 -16.93 8.70
CA GLY A 90 12.98 -16.08 9.63
C GLY A 90 12.48 -16.21 11.07
N MET A 91 11.16 -16.18 11.27
CA MET A 91 10.54 -16.34 12.59
C MET A 91 10.78 -17.73 13.19
N ARG A 92 10.79 -18.80 12.38
CA ARG A 92 11.16 -20.15 12.85
C ARG A 92 12.62 -20.22 13.29
N PHE A 93 13.54 -19.62 12.55
CA PHE A 93 14.95 -19.56 12.95
C PHE A 93 15.17 -18.71 14.21
N ALA A 94 14.50 -17.56 14.31
CA ALA A 94 14.53 -16.72 15.50
C ALA A 94 14.01 -17.48 16.73
N PHE A 95 12.87 -18.16 16.62
CA PHE A 95 12.34 -19.00 17.68
C PHE A 95 13.31 -20.12 18.09
N LEU A 96 13.89 -20.83 17.12
CA LEU A 96 14.86 -21.89 17.40
C LEU A 96 16.12 -21.35 18.11
N SER A 97 16.65 -20.20 17.67
CA SER A 97 17.79 -19.56 18.35
C SER A 97 17.46 -19.19 19.79
N LEU A 98 16.24 -18.71 20.06
CA LEU A 98 15.81 -18.34 21.40
C LEU A 98 15.72 -19.57 22.30
N VAL A 99 15.18 -20.69 21.81
CA VAL A 99 15.15 -21.97 22.54
C VAL A 99 16.56 -22.46 22.86
N ILE A 100 17.49 -22.39 21.90
CA ILE A 100 18.88 -22.78 22.10
C ILE A 100 19.54 -21.90 23.16
N PHE A 101 19.40 -20.57 23.07
CA PHE A 101 19.95 -19.65 24.08
C PHE A 101 19.35 -19.87 25.46
N MET A 102 18.04 -20.17 25.54
CA MET A 102 17.38 -20.49 26.80
C MET A 102 17.93 -21.79 27.40
N GLY A 103 18.18 -22.81 26.57
CA GLY A 103 18.81 -24.07 26.99
C GLY A 103 20.25 -23.89 27.49
N ILE A 104 21.06 -23.10 26.77
CA ILE A 104 22.44 -22.77 27.20
C ILE A 104 22.42 -22.01 28.52
N THR A 105 21.49 -21.07 28.69
CA THR A 105 21.35 -20.29 29.93
C THR A 105 20.95 -21.19 31.10
N ALA A 106 19.98 -22.10 30.90
CA ALA A 106 19.57 -23.06 31.92
C ALA A 106 20.71 -24.02 32.31
N PHE A 107 21.49 -24.49 31.33
CA PHE A 107 22.66 -25.33 31.57
C PHE A 107 23.78 -24.56 32.30
N ALA A 108 24.03 -23.30 31.95
CA ALA A 108 25.03 -22.47 32.63
C ALA A 108 24.63 -22.15 34.08
N LEU A 109 23.33 -22.00 34.35
CA LEU A 109 22.78 -21.82 35.70
C LEU A 109 22.93 -23.10 36.52
N TYR A 110 22.75 -24.28 35.90
CA TYR A 110 23.02 -25.57 36.53
C TYR A 110 24.50 -25.74 36.94
N LEU A 111 25.44 -25.10 36.24
CA LEU A 111 26.87 -25.11 36.57
C LEU A 111 27.27 -24.05 37.63
N ASP A 112 26.31 -23.42 38.31
CA ASP A 112 26.55 -22.39 39.35
C ASP A 112 27.46 -21.24 38.87
N LYS A 113 27.29 -20.81 37.62
CA LYS A 113 27.95 -19.61 37.07
C LYS A 113 26.97 -18.42 37.02
N PRO A 114 26.68 -17.76 38.17
CA PRO A 114 25.64 -16.73 38.29
C PRO A 114 25.90 -15.49 37.42
N TRP A 115 27.15 -15.18 37.12
CA TRP A 115 27.53 -14.06 36.25
C TRP A 115 27.00 -14.22 34.81
N PHE A 116 26.88 -15.46 34.33
CA PHE A 116 26.39 -15.76 32.98
C PHE A 116 24.88 -15.55 32.86
N SER A 117 24.13 -15.94 33.90
CA SER A 117 22.68 -15.73 34.00
C SER A 117 22.33 -14.23 34.04
N GLY A 118 23.12 -13.41 34.72
CA GLY A 118 22.85 -11.96 34.85
C GLY A 118 23.00 -11.20 33.53
N ILE A 119 24.11 -11.40 32.83
CA ILE A 119 24.40 -10.68 31.57
C ILE A 119 23.49 -11.16 30.44
N PHE A 120 23.39 -12.48 30.24
CA PHE A 120 22.56 -13.02 29.16
C PHE A 120 21.07 -12.81 29.42
N GLY A 121 20.59 -13.00 30.66
CA GLY A 121 19.20 -12.72 31.02
C GLY A 121 18.80 -11.27 30.76
N GLY A 122 19.64 -10.31 31.17
CA GLY A 122 19.40 -8.89 30.95
C GLY A 122 19.37 -8.49 29.47
N ILE A 123 20.36 -8.95 28.68
CA ILE A 123 20.42 -8.65 27.24
C ILE A 123 19.21 -9.20 26.49
N THR A 124 18.76 -10.41 26.84
CA THR A 124 17.63 -11.06 26.17
C THR A 124 16.32 -10.32 26.44
N ILE A 125 16.08 -9.92 27.68
CA ILE A 125 14.89 -9.14 28.06
C ILE A 125 14.88 -7.78 27.35
N LEU A 126 16.00 -7.05 27.36
CA LEU A 126 16.12 -5.75 26.68
C LEU A 126 15.87 -5.87 25.17
N SER A 127 16.38 -6.94 24.55
CA SER A 127 16.17 -7.20 23.11
C SER A 127 14.69 -7.44 22.79
N ILE A 128 14.00 -8.23 23.60
CA ILE A 128 12.55 -8.49 23.44
C ILE A 128 11.76 -7.18 23.61
N MET A 129 12.06 -6.39 24.65
CA MET A 129 11.42 -5.10 24.88
C MET A 129 11.61 -4.13 23.70
N SER A 130 12.82 -4.07 23.12
CA SER A 130 13.11 -3.23 21.95
C SER A 130 12.22 -3.59 20.76
N ILE A 131 12.04 -4.88 20.47
CA ILE A 131 11.19 -5.34 19.36
C ILE A 131 9.73 -4.92 19.60
N PHE A 132 9.19 -5.09 20.81
CA PHE A 132 7.82 -4.67 21.11
C PHE A 132 7.62 -3.15 21.02
N VAL A 133 8.62 -2.37 21.43
CA VAL A 133 8.60 -0.90 21.32
C VAL A 133 8.69 -0.45 19.86
N GLU A 134 9.47 -1.14 19.03
CA GLU A 134 9.66 -0.80 17.62
C GLU A 134 8.47 -1.20 16.75
N VAL A 135 7.83 -2.35 17.02
CA VAL A 135 6.57 -2.77 16.38
C VAL A 135 5.42 -1.80 16.68
N GLY A 136 5.44 -1.13 17.84
CA GLY A 136 4.48 -0.07 18.19
C GLY A 136 4.72 1.27 17.47
N LYS A 137 5.89 1.48 16.86
CA LYS A 137 6.18 2.68 16.07
C LYS A 137 5.72 2.44 14.64
N LYS A 138 4.63 3.11 14.24
CA LYS A 138 4.23 3.17 12.82
C LYS A 138 5.45 3.59 11.99
N PRO A 139 5.74 2.93 10.85
CA PRO A 139 6.86 3.32 10.00
C PRO A 139 6.69 4.79 9.64
N LYS A 140 7.69 5.59 10.04
CA LYS A 140 7.73 7.01 9.73
C LYS A 140 7.84 7.08 8.20
N LYS A 141 6.76 7.46 7.52
CA LYS A 141 6.78 7.71 6.08
C LYS A 141 7.90 8.72 5.84
N GLU A 142 9.00 8.26 5.23
CA GLU A 142 10.03 9.15 4.70
C GLU A 142 9.33 10.14 3.74
N LYS A 143 9.66 11.41 3.94
CA LYS A 143 9.14 12.54 3.15
C LYS A 143 9.86 12.60 1.82
#